data_AF-A0A4Q3XF32-F1
#
_entry.id   AF-A0A4Q3XF32-F1
#
_cell.length_a   1.000
_cell.length_b   1.000
_cell.length_c   1.000
_cell.angle_alpha   90.00
_cell.angle_beta   90.00
_cell.angle_gamma   90.00
#
_symmetry.space_group_name_H-M   'P 1'
#
loop_
_entity.id
_entity.type
_entity.pdbx_description
1 polymer ?
#
loop_
_entity_poly.entity_id
_entity_poly.type
_entity_poly.pdbx_seq_one_letter_code
_entity_poly.pdbx_strand_id
1 'polypeptide(L)'
;MTRYLFVTAHPEPQSFNHAMTNEATRHLRSQGFEVKHSDLYGMGWQPVSDRRNFTSISDPHYLKQQVEEVYATDHDTFAPDIAAEIEKLFWCDVLVLQFPLWWFGMPGILKGWVDRVFAMSKTYGWGEWYDAGKFRGKRAMVSLTTGAPEGMFGDGGMNPAMETILVPIHHGIFKFTGFEVLPPFIAWEVAHISQEARGEYLEKYSQVLAQL
;
A
#
# COMPACT_ATOMS: atom_id res chain seq x y z
N MET A 1 -14.71 -6.74 14.27
CA MET A 1 -13.87 -5.57 14.60
C MET A 1 -12.98 -5.33 13.39
N THR A 2 -12.95 -4.12 12.83
CA THR A 2 -12.21 -3.83 11.59
C THR A 2 -10.71 -3.84 11.85
N ARG A 3 -9.96 -4.51 10.98
CA ARG A 3 -8.50 -4.66 11.04
C ARG A 3 -7.83 -3.80 9.96
N TYR A 4 -6.89 -2.95 10.34
CA TYR A 4 -6.16 -2.08 9.43
C TYR A 4 -4.73 -2.56 9.24
N LEU A 5 -4.27 -2.60 8.00
CA LEU A 5 -2.86 -2.70 7.65
C LEU A 5 -2.40 -1.38 7.05
N PHE A 6 -1.49 -0.68 7.73
CA PHE A 6 -0.74 0.43 7.15
C PHE A 6 0.56 -0.08 6.55
N VAL A 7 0.84 0.30 5.32
CA VAL A 7 2.15 0.12 4.67
C VAL A 7 2.72 1.51 4.40
N THR A 8 3.77 1.89 5.14
CA THR A 8 4.37 3.23 5.06
C THR A 8 5.69 3.17 4.30
N ALA A 9 5.88 4.12 3.38
CA ALA A 9 7.09 4.19 2.55
C ALA A 9 7.73 5.58 2.61
N HIS A 10 8.41 5.90 3.71
CA HIS A 10 9.21 7.11 3.83
C HIS A 10 10.52 6.85 4.60
N PRO A 11 11.70 7.35 4.17
CA PRO A 11 12.97 7.04 4.83
C PRO A 11 13.18 7.75 6.17
N GLU A 12 12.56 8.92 6.36
CA GLU A 12 12.69 9.74 7.58
C GLU A 12 11.58 9.38 8.60
N PRO A 13 11.90 8.81 9.78
CA PRO A 13 10.93 8.47 10.83
C PRO A 13 10.14 9.65 11.38
N GLN A 14 10.68 10.88 11.31
CA GLN A 14 9.99 12.10 11.74
C GLN A 14 9.21 12.79 10.61
N SER A 15 9.12 12.17 9.43
CA SER A 15 8.40 12.74 8.31
C SER A 15 6.91 12.90 8.58
N PHE A 16 6.27 13.76 7.79
CA PHE A 16 4.83 13.91 7.85
C PHE A 16 4.07 12.61 7.45
N ASN A 17 4.63 11.77 6.58
CA ASN A 17 4.05 10.46 6.26
C ASN A 17 4.03 9.51 7.48
N HIS A 18 5.11 9.52 8.27
CA HIS A 18 5.15 8.78 9.54
C HIS A 18 4.22 9.40 10.58
N ALA A 19 4.16 10.73 10.68
CA ALA A 19 3.22 11.41 11.57
C ALA A 19 1.76 11.04 11.26
N MET A 20 1.37 11.05 9.98
CA MET A 20 0.04 10.61 9.53
C MET A 20 -0.26 9.16 9.93
N THR A 21 0.68 8.23 9.70
CA THR A 21 0.49 6.82 10.04
C THR A 21 0.39 6.61 11.56
N ASN A 22 1.28 7.25 12.32
CA ASN A 22 1.36 7.09 13.77
C ASN A 22 0.11 7.65 14.45
N GLU A 23 -0.34 8.81 14.02
CA GLU A 23 -1.53 9.46 14.57
C GLU A 23 -2.80 8.66 14.24
N ALA A 24 -2.96 8.24 12.99
CA ALA A 24 -4.07 7.36 12.59
C ALA A 24 -4.07 6.04 13.38
N THR A 25 -2.91 5.40 13.52
CA THR A 25 -2.77 4.14 14.30
C THR A 25 -3.15 4.34 15.75
N ARG A 26 -2.69 5.43 16.38
CA ARG A 26 -3.02 5.77 17.77
C ARG A 26 -4.51 6.01 17.93
N HIS A 27 -5.11 6.79 17.04
CA HIS A 27 -6.53 7.11 17.05
C HIS A 27 -7.39 5.86 16.87
N LEU A 28 -7.12 5.06 15.84
CA LEU A 28 -7.87 3.82 15.55
C LEU A 28 -7.80 2.83 16.74
N ARG A 29 -6.61 2.63 17.31
CA ARG A 29 -6.46 1.76 18.50
C ARG A 29 -7.22 2.28 19.71
N SER A 30 -7.29 3.60 19.91
CA SER A 30 -8.09 4.20 21.00
C SER A 30 -9.60 3.97 20.85
N GLN A 31 -10.07 3.73 19.62
CA GLN A 31 -11.45 3.33 19.32
C GLN A 31 -11.66 1.82 19.31
N GLY A 32 -10.62 1.04 19.63
CA GLY A 32 -10.65 -0.42 19.71
C GLY A 32 -10.26 -1.12 18.41
N PHE A 33 -10.06 -0.45 17.28
CA PHE A 33 -9.66 -1.13 16.04
C PHE A 33 -8.29 -1.82 16.18
N GLU A 34 -8.13 -2.95 15.48
CA GLU A 34 -6.85 -3.64 15.40
C GLU A 34 -6.02 -3.04 14.26
N VAL A 35 -4.74 -2.76 14.54
CA VAL A 35 -3.85 -2.12 13.56
C VAL A 35 -2.50 -2.84 13.51
N LYS A 36 -2.13 -3.32 12.32
CA LYS A 36 -0.77 -3.74 11.96
C LYS A 36 -0.13 -2.67 11.07
N HIS A 37 1.19 -2.56 11.17
CA HIS A 37 1.99 -1.58 10.43
C HIS A 37 3.23 -2.25 9.84
N SER A 38 3.49 -1.95 8.57
CA SER A 38 4.70 -2.29 7.84
C SER A 38 5.40 -0.99 7.41
N ASP A 39 6.33 -0.53 8.23
CA ASP A 39 7.27 0.54 7.86
C ASP A 39 8.37 -0.05 6.98
N LEU A 40 8.24 0.12 5.66
CA LEU A 40 9.13 -0.54 4.71
C LEU A 40 10.60 -0.11 4.86
N TYR A 41 10.85 1.16 5.20
CA TYR A 41 12.22 1.64 5.43
C TYR A 41 12.74 1.18 6.79
N GLY A 42 11.94 1.25 7.85
CA GLY A 42 12.30 0.73 9.16
C GLY A 42 12.56 -0.79 9.17
N MET A 43 11.88 -1.54 8.31
CA MET A 43 12.10 -2.97 8.08
C MET A 43 13.34 -3.28 7.24
N GLY A 44 13.93 -2.28 6.55
CA GLY A 44 14.96 -2.52 5.55
C GLY A 44 14.47 -3.38 4.38
N TRP A 45 13.20 -3.21 3.98
CA TRP A 45 12.53 -4.03 2.97
C TRP A 45 13.33 -4.08 1.67
N GLN A 46 13.56 -5.29 1.15
CA GLN A 46 14.22 -5.50 -0.14
C GLN A 46 13.19 -5.41 -1.27
N PRO A 47 13.27 -4.41 -2.17
CA PRO A 47 12.23 -4.20 -3.18
C PRO A 47 12.44 -4.98 -4.47
N VAL A 48 13.62 -5.56 -4.66
CA VAL A 48 13.97 -6.27 -5.89
C VAL A 48 13.33 -7.66 -5.88
N SER A 49 12.49 -7.94 -6.87
CA SER A 49 11.90 -9.25 -7.09
C SER A 49 12.91 -10.14 -7.84
N ASP A 50 13.38 -11.20 -7.18
CA ASP A 50 14.32 -12.18 -7.74
C ASP A 50 14.24 -13.52 -7.01
N ARG A 51 15.25 -14.40 -7.18
CA ARG A 51 15.30 -15.73 -6.53
C ARG A 51 15.17 -15.68 -5.01
N ARG A 52 15.52 -14.56 -4.37
CA ARG A 52 15.38 -14.35 -2.91
C ARG A 52 13.93 -14.23 -2.46
N ASN A 53 12.96 -14.21 -3.38
CA ASN A 53 11.55 -14.30 -3.02
C ASN A 53 11.15 -15.68 -2.48
N PHE A 54 12.00 -16.70 -2.65
CA PHE A 54 11.64 -18.07 -2.37
C PHE A 54 12.71 -18.77 -1.53
N THR A 55 12.29 -19.63 -0.61
CA THR A 55 13.17 -20.53 0.14
C THR A 55 13.56 -21.77 -0.69
N SER A 56 12.70 -22.16 -1.63
CA SER A 56 12.98 -23.16 -2.67
C SER A 56 12.16 -22.88 -3.93
N ILE A 57 12.66 -23.36 -5.06
CA ILE A 57 12.14 -23.11 -6.41
C ILE A 57 12.02 -24.42 -7.20
N SER A 58 11.10 -24.42 -8.16
CA SER A 58 10.81 -25.52 -9.07
C SER A 58 11.93 -25.79 -10.07
N ASP A 59 12.56 -24.75 -10.62
CA ASP A 59 13.69 -24.86 -11.54
C ASP A 59 14.90 -24.02 -11.06
N PRO A 60 15.97 -24.66 -10.55
CA PRO A 60 17.15 -23.95 -10.09
C PRO A 60 17.93 -23.27 -11.22
N HIS A 61 17.77 -23.71 -12.47
CA HIS A 61 18.52 -23.21 -13.62
C HIS A 61 17.81 -22.08 -14.37
N TYR A 62 16.49 -21.98 -14.27
CA TYR A 62 15.71 -20.95 -14.97
C TYR A 62 14.64 -20.31 -14.08
N LEU A 63 14.84 -19.03 -13.74
CA LEU A 63 13.85 -18.27 -12.97
C LEU A 63 12.75 -17.75 -13.90
N LYS A 64 11.58 -18.38 -13.85
CA LYS A 64 10.34 -17.79 -14.37
C LYS A 64 9.45 -17.39 -13.19
N GLN A 65 9.45 -16.09 -12.90
CA GLN A 65 8.82 -15.51 -11.70
C GLN A 65 7.42 -16.08 -11.40
N GLN A 66 6.51 -16.01 -12.36
CA GLN A 66 5.13 -16.50 -12.20
C GLN A 66 5.03 -18.01 -11.89
N VAL A 67 5.91 -18.84 -12.46
CA VAL A 67 5.93 -20.28 -12.19
C VAL A 67 6.41 -20.54 -10.77
N GLU A 68 7.44 -19.80 -10.34
CA GLU A 68 7.96 -19.93 -8.98
C GLU A 68 7.01 -19.40 -7.91
N GLU A 69 6.22 -18.36 -8.21
CA GLU A 69 5.14 -17.89 -7.32
C GLU A 69 4.01 -18.92 -7.16
N VAL A 70 3.64 -19.60 -8.24
CA VAL A 70 2.68 -20.72 -8.19
C VAL A 70 3.27 -21.87 -7.35
N TYR A 71 4.51 -22.27 -7.63
CA TYR A 71 5.20 -23.31 -6.87
C TYR A 71 5.27 -22.98 -5.37
N ALA A 72 5.65 -21.74 -5.03
CA ALA A 72 5.72 -21.27 -3.66
C ALA A 72 4.37 -21.18 -2.97
N THR A 73 3.30 -20.93 -3.72
CA THR A 73 1.93 -21.00 -3.20
C THR A 73 1.55 -22.43 -2.83
N ASP A 74 1.90 -23.41 -3.65
CA ASP A 74 1.52 -24.81 -3.48
C ASP A 74 2.37 -25.53 -2.41
N HIS A 75 3.61 -25.08 -2.20
CA HIS A 75 4.58 -25.73 -1.31
C HIS A 75 4.95 -24.91 -0.07
N ASP A 76 4.37 -23.71 0.08
CA ASP A 76 4.66 -22.77 1.16
C ASP A 76 6.15 -22.35 1.23
N THR A 77 6.70 -21.96 0.07
CA THR A 77 8.14 -21.68 -0.08
C THR A 77 8.45 -20.21 -0.38
N PHE A 78 7.54 -19.30 -0.03
CA PHE A 78 7.86 -17.86 -0.02
C PHE A 78 8.90 -17.55 1.06
N ALA A 79 9.78 -16.59 0.78
CA ALA A 79 10.71 -16.07 1.78
C ALA A 79 9.95 -15.53 3.00
N PRO A 80 10.48 -15.68 4.24
CA PRO A 80 9.73 -15.35 5.45
C PRO A 80 9.27 -13.89 5.54
N ASP A 81 10.06 -12.95 5.01
CA ASP A 81 9.69 -11.53 4.93
C ASP A 81 8.46 -11.32 4.03
N ILE A 82 8.41 -11.98 2.87
CA ILE A 82 7.26 -11.93 1.96
C ILE A 82 6.05 -12.64 2.57
N ALA A 83 6.23 -13.84 3.12
CA ALA A 83 5.14 -14.62 3.71
C ALA A 83 4.43 -13.82 4.83
N ALA A 84 5.20 -13.16 5.70
CA ALA A 84 4.65 -12.31 6.76
C ALA A 84 3.81 -11.14 6.21
N GLU A 85 4.22 -10.50 5.12
CA GLU A 85 3.45 -9.41 4.50
C GLU A 85 2.18 -9.92 3.80
N ILE A 86 2.26 -11.08 3.14
CA ILE A 86 1.09 -11.75 2.55
C ILE A 86 0.07 -12.08 3.66
N GLU A 87 0.52 -12.61 4.80
CA GLU A 87 -0.36 -12.89 5.94
C GLU A 87 -1.05 -11.64 6.47
N LYS A 88 -0.32 -10.51 6.58
CA LYS A 88 -0.92 -9.22 6.98
C LYS A 88 -2.00 -8.78 5.99
N LEU A 89 -1.76 -8.96 4.68
CA LEU A 89 -2.69 -8.59 3.61
C LEU A 89 -3.99 -9.42 3.68
N PHE A 90 -3.90 -10.72 3.96
CA PHE A 90 -5.08 -11.56 4.20
C PHE A 90 -5.78 -11.25 5.53
N TRP A 91 -5.01 -10.86 6.54
CA TRP A 91 -5.52 -10.53 7.87
C TRP A 91 -6.32 -9.22 7.89
N CYS A 92 -5.93 -8.18 7.14
CA CYS A 92 -6.61 -6.88 7.23
C CYS A 92 -7.95 -6.82 6.50
N ASP A 93 -8.86 -5.98 6.98
CA ASP A 93 -10.10 -5.60 6.31
C ASP A 93 -9.94 -4.29 5.51
N VAL A 94 -9.00 -3.43 5.94
CA VAL A 94 -8.62 -2.18 5.26
C VAL A 94 -7.11 -2.13 5.06
N LEU A 95 -6.67 -2.05 3.81
CA LEU A 95 -5.28 -1.76 3.43
C LEU A 95 -5.10 -0.25 3.21
N VAL A 96 -4.10 0.36 3.84
CA VAL A 96 -3.75 1.76 3.63
C VAL A 96 -2.29 1.87 3.20
N LEU A 97 -2.06 2.37 1.99
CA LEU A 97 -0.71 2.69 1.51
C LEU A 97 -0.41 4.15 1.82
N GLN A 98 0.56 4.43 2.71
CA GLN A 98 0.99 5.77 3.07
C GLN A 98 2.34 6.10 2.43
N PHE A 99 2.38 7.06 1.50
CA PHE A 99 3.63 7.41 0.81
C PHE A 99 3.67 8.84 0.25
N PRO A 100 4.86 9.44 0.09
CA PRO A 100 5.01 10.65 -0.72
C PRO A 100 4.87 10.31 -2.21
N LEU A 101 4.14 11.13 -2.97
CA LEU A 101 4.04 10.97 -4.43
C LEU A 101 5.41 11.22 -5.07
N TRP A 102 6.05 10.17 -5.58
CA TRP A 102 7.35 10.25 -6.24
C TRP A 102 7.19 9.91 -7.71
N TRP A 103 7.58 10.82 -8.60
CA TRP A 103 7.45 10.64 -10.05
C TRP A 103 6.06 10.18 -10.49
N PHE A 104 5.01 10.82 -9.94
CA PHE A 104 3.62 10.49 -10.24
C PHE A 104 3.24 9.04 -9.92
N GLY A 105 3.91 8.45 -8.92
CA GLY A 105 3.63 7.09 -8.47
C GLY A 105 4.19 6.79 -7.08
N MET A 106 4.33 5.50 -6.81
CA MET A 106 4.84 4.98 -5.55
C MET A 106 6.37 5.14 -5.46
N PRO A 107 6.94 5.33 -4.26
CA PRO A 107 8.35 5.09 -4.01
C PRO A 107 8.77 3.68 -4.47
N GLY A 108 9.99 3.54 -4.98
CA GLY A 108 10.48 2.25 -5.48
C GLY A 108 10.41 1.12 -4.45
N ILE A 109 10.61 1.43 -3.16
CA ILE A 109 10.49 0.45 -2.07
C ILE A 109 9.07 -0.11 -1.94
N LEU A 110 8.05 0.73 -2.13
CA LEU A 110 6.64 0.36 -2.06
C LEU A 110 6.21 -0.39 -3.31
N LYS A 111 6.65 0.05 -4.49
CA LYS A 111 6.42 -0.70 -5.73
C LYS A 111 7.03 -2.11 -5.64
N GLY A 112 8.21 -2.24 -5.07
CA GLY A 112 8.84 -3.54 -4.82
C GLY A 112 8.11 -4.39 -3.78
N TRP A 113 7.52 -3.78 -2.75
CA TRP A 113 6.60 -4.48 -1.84
C TRP A 113 5.40 -5.04 -2.60
N VAL A 114 4.76 -4.24 -3.45
CA VAL A 114 3.66 -4.73 -4.32
C VAL A 114 4.15 -5.89 -5.19
N ASP A 115 5.29 -5.74 -5.86
CA ASP A 115 5.83 -6.76 -6.79
C ASP A 115 6.17 -8.10 -6.14
N ARG A 116 6.56 -8.08 -4.86
CA ARG A 116 6.94 -9.29 -4.11
C ARG A 116 5.77 -9.89 -3.32
N VAL A 117 4.81 -9.08 -2.87
CA VAL A 117 3.70 -9.51 -2.01
C VAL A 117 2.44 -9.86 -2.81
N PHE A 118 2.18 -9.19 -3.93
CA PHE A 118 1.05 -9.52 -4.80
C PHE A 118 1.45 -10.64 -5.79
N ALA A 119 1.69 -11.84 -5.25
CA ALA A 119 2.19 -12.99 -5.98
C ALA A 119 1.09 -13.80 -6.69
N MET A 120 1.39 -14.30 -7.90
CA MET A 120 0.51 -15.17 -8.67
C MET A 120 0.14 -16.44 -7.89
N SER A 121 -1.08 -16.94 -8.11
CA SER A 121 -1.73 -18.04 -7.38
C SER A 121 -2.07 -17.69 -5.92
N LYS A 122 -1.21 -16.95 -5.21
CA LYS A 122 -1.42 -16.58 -3.81
C LYS A 122 -2.40 -15.43 -3.63
N THR A 123 -2.24 -14.30 -4.33
CA THR A 123 -3.08 -13.09 -4.17
C THR A 123 -3.96 -12.78 -5.38
N TYR A 124 -3.64 -13.32 -6.55
CA TYR A 124 -4.44 -13.25 -7.78
C TYR A 124 -4.14 -14.49 -8.66
N GLY A 125 -4.99 -14.80 -9.62
CA GLY A 125 -4.78 -15.98 -10.49
C GLY A 125 -6.09 -16.70 -10.81
N TRP A 126 -6.04 -17.62 -11.77
CA TRP A 126 -7.07 -18.66 -11.95
C TRP A 126 -8.53 -18.17 -12.10
N GLY A 127 -8.74 -16.97 -12.66
CA GLY A 127 -10.09 -16.40 -12.78
C GLY A 127 -10.49 -15.46 -11.64
N GLU A 128 -9.68 -15.40 -10.57
CA GLU A 128 -9.92 -14.58 -9.39
C GLU A 128 -9.31 -13.17 -9.57
N TRP A 129 -9.94 -12.40 -10.43
CA TRP A 129 -9.60 -10.99 -10.70
C TRP A 129 -10.83 -10.11 -10.60
N TYR A 130 -10.61 -8.82 -10.35
CA TYR A 130 -11.68 -7.82 -10.22
C TYR A 130 -12.71 -8.24 -9.16
N ASP A 131 -14.00 -8.25 -9.49
CA ASP A 131 -15.07 -8.58 -8.54
C ASP A 131 -15.00 -10.05 -8.05
N ALA A 132 -14.24 -10.90 -8.76
CA ALA A 132 -13.94 -12.27 -8.36
C ALA A 132 -12.62 -12.41 -7.56
N GLY A 133 -11.88 -11.32 -7.35
CA GLY A 133 -10.55 -11.29 -6.75
C GLY A 133 -10.50 -11.79 -5.31
N LYS A 134 -9.31 -12.22 -4.88
CA LYS A 134 -9.09 -12.82 -3.55
C LYS A 134 -9.35 -11.86 -2.39
N PHE A 135 -9.32 -10.55 -2.64
CA PHE A 135 -9.55 -9.53 -1.61
C PHE A 135 -10.97 -8.95 -1.64
N ARG A 136 -11.94 -9.64 -2.28
CA ARG A 136 -13.36 -9.25 -2.22
C ARG A 136 -13.81 -9.01 -0.77
N GLY A 137 -14.59 -7.96 -0.56
CA GLY A 137 -15.09 -7.58 0.77
C GLY A 137 -14.06 -6.89 1.67
N LYS A 138 -12.83 -6.69 1.19
CA LYS A 138 -11.82 -5.83 1.83
C LYS A 138 -11.73 -4.50 1.08
N ARG A 139 -11.25 -3.47 1.76
CA ARG A 139 -11.12 -2.12 1.21
C ARG A 139 -9.66 -1.69 1.13
N ALA A 140 -9.32 -0.84 0.17
CA ALA A 140 -7.97 -0.29 0.05
C ALA A 140 -7.99 1.22 -0.22
N MET A 141 -7.10 1.96 0.44
CA MET A 141 -6.93 3.41 0.32
C MET A 141 -5.48 3.75 -0.01
N VAL A 142 -5.29 4.67 -0.96
CA VAL A 142 -4.05 5.43 -1.09
C VAL A 142 -4.14 6.66 -0.18
N SER A 143 -3.17 6.82 0.71
CA SER A 143 -2.94 8.06 1.44
C SER A 143 -1.58 8.62 1.05
N LEU A 144 -1.54 9.82 0.49
CA LEU A 144 -0.30 10.39 -0.02
C LEU A 144 -0.08 11.84 0.36
N THR A 145 1.19 12.23 0.36
CA THR A 145 1.62 13.63 0.48
C THR A 145 2.19 14.11 -0.84
N THR A 146 1.92 15.35 -1.24
CA THR A 146 2.53 15.98 -2.42
C THR A 146 3.48 17.12 -2.05
N GLY A 147 4.39 17.43 -2.98
CA GLY A 147 5.13 18.70 -2.94
C GLY A 147 4.34 19.86 -3.55
N ALA A 148 3.53 19.59 -4.59
CA ALA A 148 2.75 20.59 -5.30
C ALA A 148 1.37 20.82 -4.65
N PRO A 149 0.80 22.04 -4.71
CA PRO A 149 -0.55 22.34 -4.26
C PRO A 149 -1.60 21.64 -5.14
N GLU A 150 -2.82 21.49 -4.60
CA GLU A 150 -3.95 20.87 -5.28
C GLU A 150 -4.25 21.49 -6.65
N GLY A 151 -4.25 22.84 -6.74
CA GLY A 151 -4.56 23.57 -7.96
C GLY A 151 -3.62 23.34 -9.15
N MET A 152 -2.52 22.60 -8.96
CA MET A 152 -1.64 22.18 -10.06
C MET A 152 -2.11 20.91 -10.77
N PHE A 153 -3.12 20.20 -10.26
CA PHE A 153 -3.61 18.93 -10.80
C PHE A 153 -5.03 19.07 -11.36
N GLY A 154 -5.29 18.46 -12.51
CA GLY A 154 -6.62 18.44 -13.12
C GLY A 154 -6.92 19.67 -13.99
N ASP A 155 -8.19 20.06 -14.05
CA ASP A 155 -8.66 21.10 -14.97
C ASP A 155 -8.03 22.46 -14.67
N GLY A 156 -7.22 22.95 -15.61
CA GLY A 156 -6.46 24.21 -15.47
C GLY A 156 -5.12 24.06 -14.75
N GLY A 157 -4.81 22.87 -14.23
CA GLY A 157 -3.51 22.51 -13.68
C GLY A 157 -2.51 22.10 -14.77
N MET A 158 -1.20 22.15 -14.45
CA MET A 158 -0.15 21.68 -15.36
C MET A 158 -0.01 20.15 -15.36
N ASN A 159 -0.48 19.50 -14.30
CA ASN A 159 -0.41 18.06 -14.10
C ASN A 159 -1.76 17.40 -14.38
N PRO A 160 -1.78 16.11 -14.79
CA PRO A 160 -3.02 15.35 -14.88
C PRO A 160 -3.77 15.34 -13.53
N ALA A 161 -5.09 15.13 -13.59
CA ALA A 161 -5.89 14.91 -12.38
C ALA A 161 -5.33 13.75 -11.54
N MET A 162 -5.44 13.84 -10.21
CA MET A 162 -4.86 12.83 -9.32
C MET A 162 -5.47 11.45 -9.56
N GLU A 163 -6.75 11.40 -9.90
CA GLU A 163 -7.48 10.19 -10.25
C GLU A 163 -6.85 9.48 -11.45
N THR A 164 -6.40 10.25 -12.46
CA THR A 164 -5.68 9.74 -13.63
C THR A 164 -4.31 9.20 -13.24
N ILE A 165 -3.58 9.92 -12.39
CA ILE A 165 -2.26 9.53 -11.89
C ILE A 165 -2.35 8.21 -11.11
N LEU A 166 -3.41 8.01 -10.33
CA LEU A 166 -3.60 6.85 -9.46
C LEU A 166 -4.21 5.62 -10.16
N VAL A 167 -4.59 5.70 -11.44
CA VAL A 167 -5.15 4.56 -12.19
C VAL A 167 -4.32 3.27 -12.07
N PRO A 168 -2.98 3.29 -12.20
CA PRO A 168 -2.18 2.07 -12.07
C PRO A 168 -2.30 1.39 -10.69
N ILE A 169 -2.55 2.17 -9.64
CA ILE A 169 -2.71 1.64 -8.27
C ILE A 169 -4.16 1.23 -8.03
N HIS A 170 -5.09 2.16 -8.23
CA HIS A 170 -6.51 1.95 -7.97
C HIS A 170 -7.09 0.84 -8.84
N HIS A 171 -6.83 0.87 -10.15
CA HIS A 171 -7.33 -0.14 -11.06
C HIS A 171 -6.39 -1.35 -11.13
N GLY A 172 -5.11 -1.10 -11.37
CA GLY A 172 -4.14 -2.16 -11.69
C GLY A 172 -3.71 -3.03 -10.51
N ILE A 173 -3.80 -2.53 -9.28
CA ILE A 173 -3.42 -3.28 -8.08
C ILE A 173 -4.67 -3.60 -7.26
N PHE A 174 -5.37 -2.57 -6.77
CA PHE A 174 -6.48 -2.76 -5.83
C PHE A 174 -7.69 -3.42 -6.49
N LYS A 175 -8.26 -2.79 -7.52
CA LYS A 175 -9.43 -3.34 -8.20
C LYS A 175 -9.11 -4.69 -8.82
N PHE A 176 -7.97 -4.83 -9.49
CA PHE A 176 -7.55 -6.10 -10.10
C PHE A 176 -7.52 -7.27 -9.12
N THR A 177 -7.12 -7.04 -7.86
CA THR A 177 -7.07 -8.09 -6.82
C THR A 177 -8.35 -8.20 -5.96
N GLY A 178 -9.36 -7.37 -6.26
CA GLY A 178 -10.70 -7.46 -5.70
C GLY A 178 -10.98 -6.57 -4.50
N PHE A 179 -10.08 -5.65 -4.17
CA PHE A 179 -10.39 -4.63 -3.17
C PHE A 179 -11.47 -3.67 -3.66
N GLU A 180 -12.36 -3.27 -2.75
CA GLU A 180 -13.13 -2.05 -2.92
C GLU A 180 -12.19 -0.85 -2.75
N VAL A 181 -12.12 0.00 -3.78
CA VAL A 181 -11.19 1.13 -3.85
C VAL A 181 -11.82 2.35 -3.19
N LEU A 182 -11.24 2.80 -2.08
CA LEU A 182 -11.66 4.00 -1.37
C LEU A 182 -11.12 5.27 -2.05
N PRO A 183 -11.78 6.42 -1.89
CA PRO A 183 -11.21 7.71 -2.29
C PRO A 183 -9.83 7.92 -1.66
N PRO A 184 -8.85 8.48 -2.39
CA PRO A 184 -7.54 8.72 -1.83
C PRO A 184 -7.59 9.84 -0.79
N PHE A 185 -6.79 9.73 0.26
CA PHE A 185 -6.51 10.86 1.13
C PHE A 185 -5.25 11.57 0.64
N ILE A 186 -5.35 12.87 0.35
CA ILE A 186 -4.24 13.65 -0.19
C ILE A 186 -3.94 14.80 0.75
N ALA A 187 -2.73 14.82 1.29
CA ALA A 187 -2.18 15.96 2.00
C ALA A 187 -1.33 16.78 1.02
N TRP A 188 -1.87 17.91 0.58
CA TRP A 188 -1.24 18.75 -0.43
C TRP A 188 -0.13 19.61 0.16
N GLU A 189 0.96 19.79 -0.62
CA GLU A 189 2.04 20.77 -0.37
C GLU A 189 2.55 20.82 1.07
N VAL A 190 2.65 19.65 1.73
CA VAL A 190 2.86 19.55 3.18
C VAL A 190 4.13 20.24 3.68
N ALA A 191 5.13 20.40 2.81
CA ALA A 191 6.37 21.12 3.12
C ALA A 191 6.20 22.64 3.20
N HIS A 192 5.14 23.21 2.60
CA HIS A 192 4.95 24.65 2.39
C HIS A 192 3.83 25.27 3.24
N ILE A 193 3.13 24.47 4.03
CA ILE A 193 2.03 24.90 4.90
C ILE A 193 2.46 25.03 6.37
N SER A 194 1.64 25.71 7.17
CA SER A 194 1.86 25.91 8.60
C SER A 194 1.76 24.61 9.40
N GLN A 195 2.30 24.62 10.62
CA GLN A 195 2.16 23.50 11.54
C GLN A 195 0.70 23.26 11.96
N GLU A 196 -0.11 24.32 12.03
CA GLU A 196 -1.55 24.26 12.30
C GLU A 196 -2.27 23.51 11.17
N ALA A 197 -2.04 23.90 9.91
CA ALA A 197 -2.62 23.21 8.74
C ALA A 197 -2.16 21.75 8.63
N ARG A 198 -0.91 21.44 9.01
CA ARG A 198 -0.45 20.05 9.15
C ARG A 198 -1.25 19.30 10.23
N GLY A 199 -1.56 19.94 11.35
CA GLY A 199 -2.41 19.38 12.40
C GLY A 199 -3.82 19.05 11.90
N GLU A 200 -4.44 19.94 11.13
CA GLU A 200 -5.75 19.72 10.53
C GLU A 200 -5.77 18.49 9.61
N TYR A 201 -4.71 18.27 8.80
CA TYR A 201 -4.58 17.06 8.00
C TYR A 201 -4.53 15.79 8.86
N LEU A 202 -3.79 15.80 9.97
CA LEU A 202 -3.68 14.65 10.87
C LEU A 202 -5.03 14.29 11.52
N GLU A 203 -5.77 15.32 11.96
CA GLU A 203 -7.10 15.15 12.56
C GLU A 203 -8.10 14.62 11.52
N LYS A 204 -8.18 15.27 10.35
CA LYS A 204 -9.08 14.87 9.27
C LYS A 204 -8.79 13.45 8.79
N TYR A 205 -7.51 13.09 8.65
CA TYR A 205 -7.10 11.75 8.23
C TYR A 205 -7.58 10.69 9.22
N SER A 206 -7.39 10.95 10.52
CA SER A 206 -7.83 10.03 11.58
C SER A 206 -9.35 9.88 11.62
N GLN A 207 -10.10 10.97 11.43
CA GLN A 207 -11.56 10.94 11.36
C GLN A 207 -12.09 10.16 10.16
N VAL A 208 -11.51 10.38 8.97
CA VAL A 208 -11.89 9.65 7.75
C VAL A 208 -11.70 8.15 7.96
N LEU A 209 -10.55 7.73 8.49
CA LEU A 209 -10.25 6.32 8.70
C LEU A 209 -11.17 5.65 9.73
N ALA A 210 -11.54 6.37 10.80
CA ALA A 210 -12.43 5.86 11.84
C ALA A 210 -13.89 5.67 11.38
N GLN A 211 -14.28 6.29 10.26
CA GLN A 211 -15.62 6.18 9.69
C GLN A 211 -15.75 5.05 8.65
N LEU A 212 -14.66 4.37 8.31
CA LEU A 212 -14.65 3.23 7.40
C LEU A 212 -15.20 1.97 8.08
#